data_AF-A0A963PRI9-F1
#
_entry.id   AF-A0A963PRI9-F1
#
_cell.length_a   1.000
_cell.length_b   1.000
_cell.length_c   1.000
_cell.angle_alpha   90.00
_cell.angle_beta   90.00
_cell.angle_gamma   90.00
#
_symmetry.space_group_name_H-M   'P 1'
#
loop_
_entity.id
_entity.type
_entity.pdbx_description
1 polymer ?
#
loop_
_entity_poly.entity_id
_entity_poly.type
_entity_poly.pdbx_seq_one_letter_code
_entity_poly.pdbx_strand_id
1 'polypeptide(L)' 'ARVAFKRGAYLRNFVLTFAELLSERLDRHLVAHAMTGHVSDYEL' A
#
# COMPACT_ATOMS: atom_id res chain seq x y z
N ALA A 1 2.10 12.12 -0.88
CA ALA A 1 2.59 11.68 0.45
C ALA A 1 3.31 10.34 0.32
N ARG A 2 4.23 9.97 1.23
CA ARG A 2 4.89 8.65 1.26
C ARG A 2 4.45 7.90 2.51
N VAL A 3 4.01 6.66 2.36
CA VAL A 3 3.54 5.79 3.46
C VAL A 3 4.27 4.45 3.36
N ALA A 4 4.69 3.90 4.49
CA ALA A 4 5.39 2.62 4.56
C ALA A 4 4.55 1.60 5.33
N PHE A 5 4.48 0.37 4.81
CA PHE A 5 3.80 -0.75 5.44
C PHE A 5 4.81 -1.85 5.79
N LYS A 6 4.69 -2.42 7.00
CA LYS A 6 5.49 -3.57 7.40
C LYS A 6 4.95 -4.83 6.71
N ARG A 7 5.83 -5.59 6.04
CA ARG A 7 5.45 -6.87 5.42
C ARG A 7 4.85 -7.83 6.45
N GLY A 8 3.69 -8.41 6.12
CA GLY A 8 2.94 -9.29 7.03
C GLY A 8 2.14 -8.57 8.12
N ALA A 9 2.07 -7.23 8.11
CA ALA A 9 1.12 -6.52 8.95
C ALA A 9 -0.32 -6.81 8.51
N TYR A 10 -1.21 -7.01 9.49
CA TYR A 10 -2.65 -7.10 9.23
C TYR A 10 -3.22 -5.70 8.99
N LEU A 11 -3.49 -5.38 7.72
CA LEU A 11 -4.07 -4.11 7.30
C LEU A 11 -5.60 -4.19 7.40
N ARG A 12 -6.17 -3.43 8.32
CA ARG A 12 -7.63 -3.28 8.43
C ARG A 12 -8.15 -2.28 7.41
N ASN A 13 -9.44 -2.36 7.08
CA ASN A 13 -10.08 -1.51 6.07
C ASN A 13 -9.81 -0.01 6.25
N PHE A 14 -9.87 0.50 7.49
CA PHE A 14 -9.62 1.92 7.75
C PHE A 14 -8.19 2.37 7.38
N VAL A 15 -7.21 1.46 7.40
CA VAL A 15 -5.83 1.75 7.00
C VAL A 15 -5.73 1.89 5.49
N LEU A 16 -6.47 1.07 4.73
CA LEU A 16 -6.53 1.16 3.27
C LEU A 16 -7.23 2.45 2.84
N THR A 17 -8.38 2.75 3.43
CA THR A 17 -9.12 4.00 3.15
C THR A 17 -8.29 5.23 3.51
N PHE A 18 -7.56 5.20 4.63
CA PHE A 18 -6.64 6.29 4.98
C PHE A 18 -5.53 6.47 3.95
N ALA A 19 -4.98 5.37 3.42
CA ALA A 19 -3.91 5.42 2.44
C ALA A 19 -4.38 5.98 1.08
N GLU A 20 -5.61 5.66 0.67
CA GLU A 20 -6.27 6.23 -0.51
C GLU A 20 -6.47 7.75 -0.38
N LEU A 21 -6.88 8.23 0.80
CA LEU A 21 -7.04 9.66 1.07
C LEU A 21 -5.72 10.45 1.02
N LEU A 22 -4.57 9.78 1.25
CA LEU A 22 -3.26 10.41 1.21
C LEU A 22 -2.70 10.56 -0.22
N SER A 23 -3.15 9.72 -1.15
CA SER A 23 -2.75 9.80 -2.56
C SER A 23 -3.68 9.01 -3.45
N GLU A 24 -4.20 9.67 -4.49
CA GLU A 24 -5.05 9.04 -5.52
C GLU A 24 -4.34 7.92 -6.31
N ARG A 25 -3.00 7.87 -6.25
CA ARG A 25 -2.20 6.82 -6.89
C ARG A 25 -2.05 5.56 -6.04
N LEU A 26 -2.52 5.59 -4.78
CA LEU A 26 -2.31 4.52 -3.80
C LEU A 26 -3.61 3.71 -3.62
N ASP A 27 -3.88 2.83 -4.57
CA ASP A 27 -5.06 1.96 -4.57
C ASP A 27 -4.86 0.74 -3.65
N ARG A 28 -5.95 0.19 -3.11
CA ARG A 28 -5.95 -1.03 -2.30
C ARG A 28 -5.26 -2.21 -2.99
N HIS A 29 -5.39 -2.31 -4.31
CA HIS A 29 -4.76 -3.35 -5.11
C HIS A 29 -3.24 -3.20 -5.09
N LEU A 30 -2.75 -1.96 -5.22
CA LEU A 30 -1.33 -1.61 -5.13
C LEU A 30 -0.75 -2.02 -3.78
N VAL A 31 -1.45 -1.68 -2.69
CA VAL A 31 -1.03 -2.02 -1.32
C VAL A 31 -1.02 -3.54 -1.13
N ALA A 32 -2.04 -4.25 -1.61
CA ALA A 32 -2.08 -5.70 -1.54
C ALA A 32 -0.92 -6.35 -2.31
N HIS A 33 -0.63 -5.88 -3.53
CA HIS A 33 0.49 -6.35 -4.33
C HIS A 33 1.84 -6.08 -3.65
N ALA A 34 2.06 -4.87 -3.12
CA ALA A 34 3.29 -4.54 -2.39
C ALA A 34 3.49 -5.43 -1.15
N MET A 35 2.40 -5.79 -0.46
CA MET A 35 2.45 -6.68 0.71
C MET A 35 2.79 -8.13 0.36
N THR A 36 2.59 -8.57 -0.89
CA THR A 36 3.02 -9.91 -1.37
C THR A 36 4.53 -10.03 -1.60
N GLY A 37 5.27 -8.91 -1.58
CA GLY A 37 6.73 -8.92 -1.67
C GLY A 37 7.30 -8.89 -3.09
N HIS A 38 6.48 -8.67 -4.13
CA HIS A 38 6.97 -8.30 -5.45
C HIS A 38 7.40 -6.82 -5.44
N VAL A 39 8.59 -6.55 -4.89
CA VAL A 39 9.18 -5.20 -4.81
C VAL A 39 9.81 -4.78 -6.17
N SER A 40 9.83 -5.69 -7.15
CA SER A 40 10.61 -5.55 -8.39
C SER A 40 10.11 -4.49 -9.39
N ASP A 41 8.85 -4.03 -9.30
CA ASP A 41 8.23 -3.31 -10.43
C ASP A 41 7.87 -1.85 -10.11
N TYR A 42 8.33 -1.30 -9.00
CA TYR A 42 8.10 0.09 -8.63
C TYR A 42 9.40 0.91 -8.68
N GLU A 43 10.06 0.91 -9.85
CA GLU A 43 10.98 2.01 -10.17
C GLU A 43 10.15 3.28 -10.40
N LEU A 44 10.48 4.31 -9.62
CA LEU A 44 9.91 5.65 -9.65
C LEU A 44 11.03 6.65 -9.88
#